data_AF-A0A6A6T898-F1
#
_entry.id   AF-A0A6A6T898-F1
#
_cell.length_a   1.000
_cell.length_b   1.000
_cell.length_c   1.000
_cell.angle_alpha   90.00
_cell.angle_beta   90.00
_cell.angle_gamma   90.00
#
_symmetry.space_group_name_H-M   'P 1'
#
loop_
_entity.id
_entity.type
_entity.pdbx_description
1 polymer ?
#
loop_
_entity_poly.entity_id
_entity_poly.type
_entity_poly.pdbx_seq_one_letter_code
_entity_poly.pdbx_strand_id
1 'polypeptide(L)'
;MASILNYEDSCSMVLRALGLGNQGEEDLVFVSVDTEFGKYLPKDHSCYYKILEFGLCTLDTRDIRGLEPGLNGANWLKHIRTKHYRMSDTIGIQSDAKDVRGVPLCVPEHFEFGESTVVDRDDIAAAVTDDCRIPDPPSSSVEKHDESVSTKFRKIVLVAQGWHATDSVWWKDQMNLDIDEIGTIEAVIDTQTVFGNEQPTKPGLVKIMKGFNIERLYMHNGANDAVYTLACLVLGILWSHAWKETQKRDWSFMNASFPLMQINGEQAIQVLAGNSSLKQVPSPSIVWSEAIEAVEERISEGVVLRLRGAD
;
A
#
# COMPACT_ATOMS: atom_id res chain seq x y z
N MET A 1 -4.98 16.12 -15.36
CA MET A 1 -5.91 15.40 -14.49
C MET A 1 -5.41 13.97 -14.36
N ALA A 2 -5.14 13.53 -13.14
CA ALA A 2 -4.71 12.16 -12.86
C ALA A 2 -5.82 11.17 -13.26
N SER A 3 -5.45 10.05 -13.86
CA SER A 3 -6.42 9.03 -14.29
C SER A 3 -6.71 8.05 -13.16
N ILE A 4 -7.98 7.89 -12.80
CA ILE A 4 -8.40 6.88 -11.84
C ILE A 4 -8.52 5.54 -12.57
N LEU A 5 -7.71 4.56 -12.19
CA LEU A 5 -7.58 3.31 -12.92
C LEU A 5 -8.64 2.30 -12.52
N ASN A 6 -9.13 1.55 -13.50
CA ASN A 6 -9.94 0.35 -13.26
C ASN A 6 -9.04 -0.82 -12.81
N TYR A 7 -9.65 -1.98 -12.54
CA TYR A 7 -8.94 -3.19 -12.11
C TYR A 7 -7.84 -3.63 -13.10
N GLU A 8 -8.15 -3.70 -14.39
CA GLU A 8 -7.23 -4.21 -15.43
C GLU A 8 -6.04 -3.27 -15.61
N ASP A 9 -6.30 -1.97 -15.72
CA ASP A 9 -5.27 -0.95 -15.88
C ASP A 9 -4.38 -0.85 -14.64
N SER A 10 -4.97 -0.94 -13.43
CA SER A 10 -4.21 -0.98 -12.17
C SER A 10 -3.26 -2.17 -12.15
N CYS A 11 -3.76 -3.38 -12.46
CA CYS A 11 -2.94 -4.59 -12.45
C CYS A 11 -1.83 -4.51 -13.50
N SER A 12 -2.14 -4.05 -14.71
CA SER A 12 -1.17 -3.91 -15.81
C SER A 12 -0.07 -2.91 -15.48
N MET A 13 -0.43 -1.74 -14.93
CA MET A 13 0.51 -0.71 -14.50
C MET A 13 1.45 -1.25 -13.41
N VAL A 14 0.89 -1.84 -12.35
CA VAL A 14 1.71 -2.35 -11.23
C VAL A 14 2.64 -3.47 -11.69
N LEU A 15 2.18 -4.40 -12.54
CA LEU A 15 3.04 -5.46 -13.07
C LEU A 15 4.24 -4.91 -13.87
N ARG A 16 4.02 -3.91 -14.73
CA ARG A 16 5.09 -3.30 -15.52
C ARG A 16 6.05 -2.50 -14.63
N ALA A 17 5.52 -1.78 -13.65
CA ALA A 17 6.30 -1.01 -12.70
C ALA A 17 7.19 -1.89 -11.80
N LEU A 18 6.71 -3.07 -11.41
CA LEU A 18 7.45 -4.05 -10.61
C LEU A 18 8.37 -4.98 -11.44
N GLY A 19 8.49 -4.75 -12.75
CA GLY A 19 9.34 -5.59 -13.63
C GLY A 19 8.81 -7.00 -13.89
N LEU A 20 7.53 -7.27 -13.60
CA LEU A 20 6.88 -8.57 -13.80
C LEU A 20 6.07 -8.66 -15.12
N GLY A 21 6.04 -7.57 -15.90
CA GLY A 21 5.31 -7.48 -17.16
C GLY A 21 6.14 -7.90 -18.38
N ASN A 22 5.46 -8.37 -19.44
CA ASN A 22 6.09 -8.70 -20.73
C ASN A 22 6.43 -7.46 -21.58
N GLN A 23 5.98 -6.27 -21.16
CA GLN A 23 6.25 -5.00 -21.81
C GLN A 23 7.07 -4.13 -20.88
N GLY A 24 8.00 -3.36 -21.44
CA GLY A 24 9.09 -2.68 -20.71
C GLY A 24 8.70 -2.05 -19.38
N GLU A 25 9.68 -2.02 -18.47
CA GLU A 25 9.49 -1.56 -17.10
C GLU A 25 9.03 -0.10 -17.03
N GLU A 26 8.01 0.16 -16.22
CA GLU A 26 7.63 1.53 -15.90
C GLU A 26 8.53 2.11 -14.81
N ASP A 27 8.95 3.35 -15.03
CA ASP A 27 9.80 4.10 -14.11
C ASP A 27 8.94 5.11 -13.35
N LEU A 28 8.41 4.70 -12.19
CA LEU A 28 7.44 5.45 -11.41
C LEU A 28 7.65 5.24 -9.90
N VAL A 29 6.97 6.07 -9.11
CA VAL A 29 6.91 5.93 -7.66
C VAL A 29 5.48 5.69 -7.24
N PHE A 30 5.25 4.63 -6.46
CA PHE A 30 3.98 4.44 -5.77
C PHE A 30 3.98 5.29 -4.52
N VAL A 31 2.92 6.07 -4.30
CA VAL A 31 2.68 6.81 -3.07
C VAL A 31 1.32 6.43 -2.53
N SER A 32 1.31 5.54 -1.53
CA SER A 32 0.10 5.21 -0.80
C SER A 32 -0.20 6.24 0.28
N VAL A 33 -1.47 6.50 0.48
CA VAL A 33 -2.00 7.56 1.33
C VAL A 33 -3.18 7.05 2.12
N ASP A 34 -3.33 7.56 3.34
CA ASP A 34 -4.52 7.39 4.15
C ASP A 34 -4.70 8.60 5.08
N THR A 35 -5.95 8.97 5.35
CA THR A 35 -6.29 10.08 6.24
C THR A 35 -7.23 9.61 7.33
N GLU A 36 -6.89 9.90 8.58
CA GLU A 36 -7.79 9.63 9.70
C GLU A 36 -8.58 10.87 10.10
N PHE A 37 -9.83 10.61 10.47
CA PHE A 37 -10.82 11.65 10.75
C PHE A 37 -11.37 11.47 12.16
N GLY A 38 -11.76 12.57 12.79
CA GLY A 38 -12.52 12.60 14.05
C GLY A 38 -13.96 12.08 13.94
N LYS A 39 -14.23 11.08 13.08
CA LYS A 39 -15.56 10.50 12.80
C LYS A 39 -16.16 9.75 14.00
N TYR A 40 -15.30 9.30 14.91
CA TYR A 40 -15.68 8.61 16.15
C TYR A 40 -15.96 9.56 17.32
N LEU A 41 -15.73 10.86 17.14
CA LEU A 41 -16.06 11.86 18.16
C LEU A 41 -17.58 12.10 18.22
N PRO A 42 -18.11 12.59 19.35
CA PRO A 42 -19.48 13.07 19.43
C PRO A 42 -19.79 14.11 18.34
N LYS A 43 -21.02 14.11 17.79
CA LYS A 43 -21.41 15.02 16.70
C LYS A 43 -21.30 16.51 17.04
N ASP A 44 -21.40 16.84 18.31
CA ASP A 44 -21.27 18.19 18.88
C ASP A 44 -19.82 18.56 19.22
N HIS A 45 -18.87 17.63 19.08
CA HIS A 45 -17.45 17.90 19.27
C HIS A 45 -16.93 18.81 18.14
N SER A 46 -16.14 19.83 18.48
CA SER A 46 -15.60 20.81 17.51
C SER A 46 -14.69 20.22 16.43
N CYS A 47 -14.18 19.02 16.68
CA CYS A 47 -13.34 18.24 15.76
C CYS A 47 -14.05 17.05 15.10
N TYR A 48 -15.38 16.92 15.26
CA TYR A 48 -16.15 15.89 14.56
C TYR A 48 -15.92 15.99 13.05
N TYR A 49 -15.54 14.88 12.42
CA TYR A 49 -15.18 14.79 11.00
C TYR A 49 -14.01 15.68 10.53
N LYS A 50 -13.27 16.34 11.42
CA LYS A 50 -12.01 16.99 11.03
C LYS A 50 -10.95 15.95 10.70
N ILE A 51 -10.12 16.22 9.71
CA ILE A 51 -8.92 15.41 9.45
C ILE A 51 -7.91 15.65 10.57
N LEU A 52 -7.46 14.56 11.18
CA LEU A 52 -6.55 14.56 12.33
C LEU A 52 -5.12 14.20 11.90
N GLU A 53 -5.00 13.30 10.93
CA GLU A 53 -3.75 12.68 10.49
C GLU A 53 -3.72 12.56 8.96
N PHE A 54 -2.52 12.63 8.38
CA PHE A 54 -2.26 12.29 6.99
C PHE A 54 -1.03 11.38 6.92
N GLY A 55 -1.22 10.17 6.43
CA GLY A 55 -0.17 9.16 6.26
C GLY A 55 0.28 9.04 4.82
N LEU A 56 1.57 8.83 4.61
CA LEU A 56 2.17 8.49 3.32
C LEU A 56 3.08 7.28 3.45
N CYS A 57 3.06 6.43 2.43
CA CYS A 57 4.01 5.35 2.23
C CYS A 57 4.46 5.33 0.76
N THR A 58 5.76 5.43 0.51
CA THR A 58 6.32 5.53 -0.84
C THR A 58 7.15 4.30 -1.18
N LEU A 59 7.05 3.82 -2.43
CA LEU A 59 7.93 2.79 -3.00
C LEU A 59 8.38 3.25 -4.39
N ASP A 60 9.66 3.57 -4.52
CA ASP A 60 10.25 3.94 -5.81
C ASP A 60 10.71 2.68 -6.55
N THR A 61 10.23 2.48 -7.78
CA THR A 61 10.56 1.26 -8.53
C THR A 61 12.04 1.15 -8.88
N ARG A 62 12.79 2.27 -8.89
CA ARG A 62 14.25 2.25 -9.08
C ARG A 62 14.99 1.58 -7.93
N ASP A 63 14.45 1.62 -6.71
CA ASP A 63 15.08 1.01 -5.53
C ASP A 63 14.97 -0.52 -5.54
N ILE A 64 14.03 -1.06 -6.31
CA ILE A 64 13.74 -2.50 -6.40
C ILE A 64 14.03 -3.10 -7.77
N ARG A 65 14.42 -2.28 -8.75
CA ARG A 65 14.72 -2.72 -10.11
C ARG A 65 15.85 -3.75 -10.10
N GLY A 66 15.60 -4.91 -10.71
CA GLY A 66 16.54 -6.03 -10.75
C GLY A 66 16.70 -6.79 -9.42
N LEU A 67 15.90 -6.46 -8.39
CA LEU A 67 15.82 -7.26 -7.17
C LEU A 67 14.69 -8.27 -7.28
N GLU A 68 14.96 -9.51 -6.92
CA GLU A 68 13.91 -10.51 -6.71
C GLU A 68 13.01 -10.10 -5.52
N PRO A 69 11.68 -10.32 -5.59
CA PRO A 69 10.74 -9.93 -4.54
C PRO A 69 11.05 -10.57 -3.17
N GLY A 70 11.64 -11.75 -3.18
CA GLY A 70 11.88 -12.55 -1.97
C GLY A 70 10.59 -13.04 -1.32
N LEU A 71 10.73 -13.67 -0.16
CA LEU A 71 9.61 -14.21 0.61
C LEU A 71 8.59 -13.11 0.90
N ASN A 72 7.35 -13.29 0.44
CA ASN A 72 6.25 -12.35 0.60
C ASN A 72 6.62 -10.91 0.22
N GLY A 73 7.40 -10.74 -0.87
CA GLY A 73 7.80 -9.40 -1.34
C GLY A 73 8.72 -8.64 -0.38
N ALA A 74 9.30 -9.28 0.64
CA ALA A 74 10.08 -8.60 1.68
C ALA A 74 11.28 -7.82 1.13
N ASN A 75 11.92 -8.29 0.06
CA ASN A 75 13.04 -7.56 -0.56
C ASN A 75 12.59 -6.26 -1.21
N TRP A 76 11.33 -6.13 -1.62
CA TRP A 76 10.78 -4.89 -2.15
C TRP A 76 10.22 -4.01 -1.04
N LEU A 77 9.45 -4.61 -0.13
CA LEU A 77 8.76 -3.87 0.93
C LEU A 77 9.71 -3.25 1.96
N LYS A 78 10.95 -3.73 2.10
CA LYS A 78 11.98 -3.06 2.92
C LYS A 78 12.45 -1.70 2.37
N HIS A 79 12.14 -1.38 1.10
CA HIS A 79 12.50 -0.10 0.47
C HIS A 79 11.41 0.96 0.61
N ILE A 80 10.32 0.67 1.32
CA ILE A 80 9.29 1.67 1.57
C ILE A 80 9.82 2.81 2.44
N ARG A 81 9.36 4.02 2.19
CA ARG A 81 9.62 5.18 3.04
C ARG A 81 8.31 5.82 3.45
N THR A 82 8.20 6.19 4.71
CA THR A 82 6.94 6.61 5.32
C THR A 82 7.03 8.02 5.85
N LYS A 83 5.89 8.70 5.88
CA LYS A 83 5.70 9.96 6.59
C LYS A 83 4.35 9.95 7.28
N HIS A 84 4.32 10.53 8.47
CA HIS A 84 3.10 10.67 9.25
C HIS A 84 2.95 12.11 9.68
N TYR A 85 1.92 12.79 9.20
CA TYR A 85 1.58 14.14 9.59
C TYR A 85 0.42 14.13 10.58
N ARG A 86 0.58 14.84 11.69
CA ARG A 86 -0.48 15.11 12.67
C ARG A 86 -0.79 16.59 12.66
N MET A 87 -2.07 16.96 12.55
CA MET A 87 -2.46 18.36 12.48
C MET A 87 -2.27 19.05 13.83
N SER A 88 -1.59 20.19 13.85
CA SER A 88 -1.25 20.96 15.06
C SER A 88 -2.49 21.35 15.87
N ASP A 89 -3.58 21.72 15.18
CA ASP A 89 -4.85 22.16 15.77
C ASP A 89 -5.68 21.02 16.38
N THR A 90 -5.36 19.75 16.06
CA THR A 90 -6.05 18.57 16.58
C THR A 90 -5.13 17.53 17.22
N ILE A 91 -3.86 17.84 17.45
CA ILE A 91 -2.87 16.86 17.94
C ILE A 91 -3.22 16.27 19.31
N GLY A 92 -3.90 17.05 20.16
CA GLY A 92 -4.34 16.63 21.50
C GLY A 92 -5.65 15.86 21.54
N ILE A 93 -6.26 15.57 20.38
CA ILE A 93 -7.50 14.79 20.33
C ILE A 93 -7.22 13.35 20.74
N GLN A 94 -8.04 12.85 21.68
CA GLN A 94 -8.06 11.47 22.13
C GLN A 94 -9.50 10.98 22.18
N SER A 95 -9.69 9.68 22.02
CA SER A 95 -11.01 9.05 22.10
C SER A 95 -10.90 7.63 22.62
N ASP A 96 -11.80 7.24 23.53
CA ASP A 96 -11.94 5.87 24.02
C ASP A 96 -12.75 4.98 23.05
N ALA A 97 -13.08 5.48 21.86
CA ALA A 97 -13.84 4.75 20.85
C ALA A 97 -13.09 3.48 20.41
N LYS A 98 -13.84 2.38 20.30
CA LYS A 98 -13.33 1.06 19.91
C LYS A 98 -14.20 0.45 18.82
N ASP A 99 -13.60 -0.37 17.97
CA ASP A 99 -14.34 -1.21 17.02
C ASP A 99 -15.14 -2.30 17.75
N VAL A 100 -15.93 -3.07 16.99
CA VAL A 100 -16.77 -4.16 17.53
C VAL A 100 -15.97 -5.29 18.20
N ARG A 101 -14.65 -5.32 18.04
CA ARG A 101 -13.73 -6.28 18.65
C ARG A 101 -12.91 -5.66 19.80
N GLY A 102 -13.19 -4.42 20.17
CA GLY A 102 -12.49 -3.71 21.23
C GLY A 102 -11.17 -3.08 20.81
N VAL A 103 -10.85 -3.03 19.51
CA VAL A 103 -9.64 -2.38 19.00
C VAL A 103 -9.83 -0.86 19.05
N PRO A 104 -8.93 -0.09 19.68
CA PRO A 104 -9.01 1.38 19.68
C PRO A 104 -9.09 1.98 18.27
N LEU A 105 -9.92 3.01 18.10
CA LEU A 105 -10.11 3.73 16.83
C LEU A 105 -9.32 5.05 16.75
N CYS A 106 -8.64 5.43 17.84
CA CYS A 106 -7.84 6.65 17.94
C CYS A 106 -6.50 6.26 18.54
N VAL A 107 -5.50 6.06 17.68
CA VAL A 107 -4.13 5.67 18.07
C VAL A 107 -3.07 6.50 17.32
N PRO A 108 -3.21 7.84 17.26
CA PRO A 108 -2.33 8.70 16.44
C PRO A 108 -0.86 8.66 16.86
N GLU A 109 -0.57 8.32 18.12
CA GLU A 109 0.79 8.21 18.66
C GLU A 109 1.50 6.90 18.30
N HIS A 110 0.77 5.90 17.82
CA HIS A 110 1.32 4.56 17.56
C HIS A 110 1.77 4.38 16.11
N PHE A 111 2.65 5.27 15.65
CA PHE A 111 3.25 5.15 14.33
C PHE A 111 4.42 4.15 14.37
N GLU A 112 4.27 3.00 13.71
CA GLU A 112 5.21 1.87 13.82
C GLU A 112 6.42 1.99 12.88
N PHE A 113 6.34 2.90 11.91
CA PHE A 113 7.29 2.99 10.80
C PHE A 113 8.09 4.29 10.82
N GLY A 114 8.18 4.96 11.96
CA GLY A 114 8.98 6.16 12.13
C GLY A 114 8.43 7.12 13.18
N GLU A 115 8.71 8.40 13.00
CA GLU A 115 8.29 9.47 13.90
C GLU A 115 7.20 10.34 13.24
N SER A 116 6.26 10.79 14.06
CA SER A 116 5.19 11.69 13.59
C SER A 116 5.70 13.12 13.49
N THR A 117 5.38 13.80 12.39
CA THR A 117 5.63 15.23 12.19
C THR A 117 4.37 16.02 12.49
N VAL A 118 4.48 17.06 13.30
CA VAL A 118 3.39 17.99 13.54
C VAL A 118 3.42 19.07 12.46
N VAL A 119 2.29 19.31 11.82
CA VAL A 119 2.17 20.30 10.74
C VAL A 119 0.92 21.15 10.94
N ASP A 120 0.98 22.41 10.54
CA ASP A 120 -0.21 23.24 10.50
C ASP A 120 -1.15 22.75 9.40
N ARG A 121 -2.46 22.88 9.63
CA ARG A 121 -3.47 22.48 8.65
C ARG A 121 -3.36 23.30 7.36
N ASP A 122 -2.94 24.55 7.45
CA ASP A 122 -2.76 25.41 6.28
C ASP A 122 -1.49 25.03 5.47
N ASP A 123 -0.54 24.34 6.10
CA ASP A 123 0.74 23.96 5.51
C ASP A 123 0.75 22.52 4.94
N ILE A 124 -0.23 21.68 5.29
CA ILE A 124 -0.24 20.26 4.88
C ILE A 124 -0.24 20.08 3.36
N ALA A 125 -0.97 20.92 2.62
CA ALA A 125 -1.01 20.80 1.16
C ALA A 125 0.37 21.06 0.54
N ALA A 126 1.11 22.03 1.04
CA ALA A 126 2.48 22.30 0.61
C ALA A 126 3.41 21.14 0.99
N ALA A 127 3.31 20.64 2.23
CA ALA A 127 4.12 19.51 2.70
C ALA A 127 3.91 18.24 1.86
N VAL A 128 2.65 17.87 1.58
CA VAL A 128 2.31 16.70 0.74
C VAL A 128 2.73 16.92 -0.72
N THR A 129 2.60 18.14 -1.23
CA THR A 129 3.07 18.48 -2.59
C THR A 129 4.57 18.30 -2.72
N ASP A 130 5.34 18.76 -1.73
CA ASP A 130 6.80 18.61 -1.72
C ASP A 130 7.21 17.13 -1.61
N ASP A 131 6.50 16.34 -0.81
CA ASP A 131 6.71 14.88 -0.74
C ASP A 131 6.43 14.16 -2.06
N CYS A 132 5.49 14.68 -2.83
CA CYS A 132 5.17 14.19 -4.18
C CYS A 132 6.09 14.77 -5.27
N ARG A 133 6.99 15.71 -4.94
CA ARG A 133 7.96 16.29 -5.87
C ARG A 133 9.32 15.63 -5.74
N ILE A 134 9.34 14.32 -5.97
CA ILE A 134 10.54 13.49 -5.90
C ILE A 134 11.47 13.85 -7.08
N PRO A 135 12.69 14.36 -6.85
CA PRO A 135 13.58 14.76 -7.94
C PRO A 135 13.91 13.60 -8.89
N ASP A 136 13.93 13.90 -10.18
CA ASP A 136 14.40 12.98 -11.22
C ASP A 136 15.76 13.47 -11.76
N PRO A 137 16.87 13.09 -11.13
CA PRO A 137 18.19 13.54 -11.57
C PRO A 137 18.48 13.00 -12.97
N PRO A 138 19.08 13.81 -13.87
CA PRO A 138 19.48 13.32 -15.17
C PRO A 138 20.47 12.17 -14.99
N SER A 139 20.25 11.06 -15.71
CA SER A 139 21.23 9.99 -15.84
C SER A 139 22.58 10.61 -16.21
N SER A 140 23.66 10.14 -15.58
CA SER A 140 25.00 10.74 -15.53
C SER A 140 25.76 10.85 -16.88
N SER A 141 25.06 10.92 -18.01
CA SER A 141 25.58 10.96 -19.37
C SER A 141 25.27 12.25 -20.15
N VAL A 142 24.76 13.32 -19.52
CA VAL A 142 24.52 14.59 -20.23
C VAL A 142 25.52 15.65 -19.76
N GLU A 143 26.40 16.04 -20.68
CA GLU A 143 27.37 17.12 -20.54
C GLU A 143 26.69 18.42 -20.10
N LYS A 144 27.36 19.13 -19.19
CA LYS A 144 26.95 20.44 -18.68
C LYS A 144 26.93 21.45 -19.82
N HIS A 145 25.75 21.79 -20.33
CA HIS A 145 25.55 23.07 -21.01
C HIS A 145 24.13 23.61 -20.77
N ASP A 146 24.13 24.89 -20.38
CA ASP A 146 23.07 25.89 -20.35
C ASP A 146 22.07 26.02 -19.18
N GLU A 147 21.81 27.29 -18.90
CA GLU A 147 21.04 27.88 -17.81
C GLU A 147 19.54 27.56 -17.89
N SER A 148 18.90 27.49 -16.70
CA SER A 148 17.48 27.18 -16.44
C SER A 148 17.00 25.75 -16.70
N VAL A 149 17.77 24.72 -16.30
CA VAL A 149 17.21 23.35 -16.21
C VAL A 149 16.13 23.34 -15.13
N SER A 150 14.85 23.40 -15.54
CA SER A 150 13.74 23.13 -14.64
C SER A 150 13.92 21.76 -14.01
N THR A 151 13.91 21.69 -12.67
CA THR A 151 13.96 20.41 -11.94
C THR A 151 12.88 19.48 -12.47
N LYS A 152 13.28 18.31 -13.00
CA LYS A 152 12.35 17.25 -13.36
C LYS A 152 11.98 16.46 -12.11
N PHE A 153 10.75 16.00 -12.06
CA PHE A 153 10.24 15.17 -10.97
C PHE A 153 9.79 13.82 -11.49
N ARG A 154 9.85 12.82 -10.62
CA ARG A 154 9.40 11.45 -10.91
C ARG A 154 7.89 11.42 -11.08
N LYS A 155 7.43 10.49 -11.91
CA LYS A 155 6.02 10.18 -12.10
C LYS A 155 5.49 9.43 -10.89
N ILE A 156 4.33 9.84 -10.39
CA ILE A 156 3.69 9.25 -9.22
C ILE A 156 2.40 8.54 -9.60
N VAL A 157 2.20 7.38 -8.97
CA VAL A 157 0.91 6.70 -8.89
C VAL A 157 0.45 6.75 -7.45
N LEU A 158 -0.64 7.45 -7.19
CA LEU A 158 -1.27 7.46 -5.87
C LEU A 158 -1.99 6.12 -5.62
N VAL A 159 -1.90 5.61 -4.39
CA VAL A 159 -2.56 4.37 -3.97
C VAL A 159 -3.41 4.62 -2.73
N ALA A 160 -4.73 4.49 -2.84
CA ALA A 160 -5.66 4.75 -1.75
C ALA A 160 -6.58 3.56 -1.48
N GLN A 161 -7.12 3.49 -0.26
CA GLN A 161 -8.09 2.49 0.15
C GLN A 161 -9.51 3.08 0.16
N GLY A 162 -10.13 3.18 -1.02
CA GLY A 162 -11.46 3.78 -1.18
C GLY A 162 -11.44 5.24 -1.62
N TRP A 163 -10.67 5.56 -2.65
CA TRP A 163 -10.45 6.91 -3.20
C TRP A 163 -11.73 7.75 -3.37
N HIS A 164 -12.80 7.14 -3.88
CA HIS A 164 -14.07 7.81 -4.16
C HIS A 164 -14.97 7.99 -2.93
N ALA A 165 -14.73 7.23 -1.86
CA ALA A 165 -15.62 7.17 -0.71
C ALA A 165 -15.21 8.12 0.42
N THR A 166 -13.91 8.44 0.55
CA THR A 166 -13.40 9.08 1.77
C THR A 166 -12.35 10.16 1.59
N ASP A 167 -11.46 10.11 0.59
CA ASP A 167 -10.23 10.91 0.69
C ASP A 167 -10.28 12.15 -0.20
N SER A 168 -10.59 11.99 -1.48
CA SER A 168 -10.49 13.07 -2.47
C SER A 168 -11.38 14.29 -2.22
N VAL A 169 -12.59 14.10 -1.67
CA VAL A 169 -13.52 15.22 -1.38
C VAL A 169 -13.01 16.07 -0.22
N TRP A 170 -12.53 15.42 0.84
CA TRP A 170 -12.18 16.12 2.08
C TRP A 170 -10.81 16.78 2.03
N TRP A 171 -9.90 16.28 1.19
CA TRP A 171 -8.58 16.89 1.00
C TRP A 171 -8.70 18.30 0.43
N LYS A 172 -9.55 18.49 -0.58
CA LYS A 172 -9.80 19.83 -1.12
C LYS A 172 -10.49 20.72 -0.08
N ASP A 173 -11.52 20.21 0.58
CA ASP A 173 -12.35 21.00 1.49
C ASP A 173 -11.67 21.37 2.81
N GLN A 174 -10.84 20.50 3.39
CA GLN A 174 -10.22 20.69 4.72
C GLN A 174 -8.72 20.97 4.70
N MET A 175 -8.04 20.67 3.59
CA MET A 175 -6.58 20.87 3.46
C MET A 175 -6.19 21.79 2.32
N ASN A 176 -7.14 22.19 1.45
CA ASN A 176 -6.84 22.88 0.19
C ASN A 176 -5.83 22.08 -0.68
N LEU A 177 -5.93 20.75 -0.65
CA LEU A 177 -5.06 19.86 -1.40
C LEU A 177 -5.80 19.32 -2.63
N ASP A 178 -5.37 19.77 -3.82
CA ASP A 178 -5.83 19.25 -5.11
C ASP A 178 -4.72 18.43 -5.77
N ILE A 179 -4.96 17.14 -5.99
CA ILE A 179 -3.95 16.24 -6.54
C ILE A 179 -3.54 16.59 -7.97
N ASP A 180 -4.41 17.27 -8.72
CA ASP A 180 -4.09 17.71 -10.08
C ASP A 180 -3.10 18.87 -10.07
N GLU A 181 -3.09 19.69 -9.01
CA GLU A 181 -2.18 20.82 -8.85
C GLU A 181 -0.76 20.39 -8.42
N ILE A 182 -0.60 19.19 -7.88
CA ILE A 182 0.71 18.62 -7.53
C ILE A 182 1.58 18.43 -8.80
N GLY A 183 0.96 18.04 -9.91
CA GLY A 183 1.58 17.98 -11.24
C GLY A 183 2.49 16.77 -11.52
N THR A 184 2.80 15.94 -10.52
CA THR A 184 3.60 14.70 -10.67
C THR A 184 2.76 13.43 -10.71
N ILE A 185 1.49 13.51 -10.31
CA ILE A 185 0.58 12.36 -10.20
C ILE A 185 -0.05 12.08 -11.55
N GLU A 186 0.24 10.91 -12.11
CA GLU A 186 -0.30 10.49 -13.42
C GLU A 186 -1.56 9.64 -13.27
N ALA A 187 -1.64 8.87 -12.17
CA ALA A 187 -2.74 7.93 -11.95
C ALA A 187 -3.05 7.71 -10.47
N VAL A 188 -4.26 7.21 -10.21
CA VAL A 188 -4.73 6.78 -8.91
C VAL A 188 -5.19 5.32 -8.99
N ILE A 189 -4.69 4.50 -8.07
CA ILE A 189 -5.11 3.12 -7.86
C ILE A 189 -5.92 3.05 -6.57
N ASP A 190 -7.16 2.57 -6.67
CA ASP A 190 -8.00 2.26 -5.51
C ASP A 190 -7.93 0.76 -5.19
N THR A 191 -7.36 0.40 -4.04
CA THR A 191 -7.24 -1.00 -3.61
C THR A 191 -8.60 -1.66 -3.39
N GLN A 192 -9.66 -0.92 -3.09
CA GLN A 192 -11.03 -1.48 -3.08
C GLN A 192 -11.49 -1.93 -4.46
N THR A 193 -11.04 -1.24 -5.51
CA THR A 193 -11.29 -1.64 -6.90
C THR A 193 -10.45 -2.86 -7.27
N VAL A 194 -9.18 -2.89 -6.85
CA VAL A 194 -8.27 -4.03 -7.10
C VAL A 194 -8.75 -5.32 -6.43
N PHE A 195 -9.03 -5.27 -5.12
CA PHE A 195 -9.39 -6.46 -4.33
C PHE A 195 -10.89 -6.76 -4.26
N GLY A 196 -11.72 -5.78 -4.58
CA GLY A 196 -13.18 -5.91 -4.62
C GLY A 196 -13.74 -6.09 -6.02
N ASN A 197 -12.90 -6.36 -7.02
CA ASN A 197 -13.39 -6.67 -8.36
C ASN A 197 -14.39 -7.83 -8.29
N GLU A 198 -15.53 -7.68 -8.97
CA GLU A 198 -16.65 -8.65 -8.99
C GLU A 198 -17.35 -8.93 -7.64
N GLN A 199 -16.93 -8.31 -6.52
CA GLN A 199 -17.59 -8.49 -5.23
C GLN A 199 -18.79 -7.55 -5.06
N PRO A 200 -19.89 -8.02 -4.44
CA PRO A 200 -21.07 -7.18 -4.16
C PRO A 200 -20.77 -6.07 -3.15
N THR A 201 -19.75 -6.25 -2.30
CA THR A 201 -19.29 -5.23 -1.35
C THR A 201 -17.79 -5.03 -1.48
N LYS A 202 -17.36 -3.77 -1.46
CA LYS A 202 -15.95 -3.40 -1.49
C LYS A 202 -15.27 -3.80 -0.17
N PRO A 203 -14.12 -4.51 -0.21
CA PRO A 203 -13.47 -4.97 0.99
C PRO A 203 -12.71 -3.82 1.68
N GLY A 204 -12.91 -3.67 2.99
CA GLY A 204 -12.05 -2.80 3.81
C GLY A 204 -10.65 -3.39 3.99
N LEU A 205 -9.68 -2.54 4.37
CA LEU A 205 -8.26 -2.90 4.52
C LEU A 205 -8.05 -4.14 5.39
N VAL A 206 -8.73 -4.22 6.54
CA VAL A 206 -8.68 -5.37 7.45
C VAL A 206 -8.99 -6.71 6.75
N LYS A 207 -9.98 -6.73 5.84
CA LYS A 207 -10.35 -7.95 5.10
C LYS A 207 -9.27 -8.32 4.10
N ILE A 208 -8.66 -7.34 3.43
CA ILE A 208 -7.58 -7.53 2.46
C ILE A 208 -6.32 -8.07 3.17
N MET A 209 -5.88 -7.41 4.24
CA MET A 209 -4.73 -7.83 5.06
C MET A 209 -4.85 -9.25 5.58
N LYS A 210 -6.06 -9.65 6.00
CA LYS A 210 -6.34 -11.03 6.45
C LYS A 210 -6.06 -12.05 5.34
N GLY A 211 -6.35 -11.71 4.08
CA GLY A 211 -6.06 -12.58 2.93
C GLY A 211 -4.56 -12.83 2.71
N PHE A 212 -3.71 -11.93 3.19
CA PHE A 212 -2.25 -12.03 3.13
C PHE A 212 -1.59 -12.39 4.47
N ASN A 213 -2.40 -12.73 5.48
CA ASN A 213 -1.94 -13.05 6.84
C ASN A 213 -1.06 -11.95 7.49
N ILE A 214 -1.28 -10.69 7.12
CA ILE A 214 -0.57 -9.56 7.70
C ILE A 214 -1.11 -9.30 9.11
N GLU A 215 -0.22 -9.22 10.08
CA GLU A 215 -0.56 -8.81 11.43
C GLU A 215 -0.88 -7.31 11.45
N ARG A 216 -2.00 -6.99 12.08
CA ARG A 216 -2.52 -5.63 12.20
C ARG A 216 -2.03 -5.06 13.52
N LEU A 217 -1.05 -4.17 13.47
CA LEU A 217 -0.62 -3.38 14.61
C LEU A 217 -1.13 -1.95 14.41
N TYR A 218 -1.76 -1.41 15.45
CA TYR A 218 -2.18 -0.01 15.52
C TYR A 218 -2.86 0.51 14.24
N MET A 219 -3.86 -0.25 13.77
CA MET A 219 -4.83 0.22 12.77
C MET A 219 -5.47 1.52 13.26
N HIS A 220 -5.86 2.42 12.36
CA HIS A 220 -6.32 3.78 12.68
C HIS A 220 -5.21 4.75 13.10
N ASN A 221 -3.98 4.44 12.70
CA ASN A 221 -2.93 5.43 12.50
C ASN A 221 -2.75 5.59 10.99
N GLY A 222 -2.88 6.81 10.46
CA GLY A 222 -2.97 7.02 9.02
C GLY A 222 -1.73 6.53 8.26
N ALA A 223 -0.53 6.68 8.83
CA ALA A 223 0.69 6.23 8.16
C ALA A 223 0.88 4.71 8.20
N ASN A 224 0.48 4.04 9.28
CA ASN A 224 0.44 2.57 9.33
C ASN A 224 -0.53 2.03 8.27
N ASP A 225 -1.71 2.64 8.13
CA ASP A 225 -2.73 2.19 7.18
C ASP A 225 -2.29 2.44 5.72
N ALA A 226 -1.56 3.52 5.43
CA ALA A 226 -0.90 3.73 4.15
C ALA A 226 0.17 2.65 3.85
N VAL A 227 0.96 2.23 4.85
CA VAL A 227 1.92 1.12 4.70
C VAL A 227 1.21 -0.18 4.36
N TYR A 228 0.18 -0.53 5.13
CA TYR A 228 -0.58 -1.76 4.90
C TYR A 228 -1.31 -1.76 3.56
N THR A 229 -1.82 -0.61 3.12
CA THR A 229 -2.46 -0.43 1.82
C THR A 229 -1.48 -0.71 0.68
N LEU A 230 -0.27 -0.12 0.71
CA LEU A 230 0.76 -0.36 -0.30
C LEU A 230 1.24 -1.82 -0.28
N ALA A 231 1.49 -2.37 0.91
CA ALA A 231 1.93 -3.75 1.07
C ALA A 231 0.90 -4.73 0.51
N CYS A 232 -0.38 -4.52 0.80
CA CYS A 232 -1.46 -5.33 0.25
C CYS A 232 -1.49 -5.25 -1.28
N LEU A 233 -1.39 -4.06 -1.87
CA LEU A 233 -1.35 -3.91 -3.34
C LEU A 233 -0.20 -4.71 -3.95
N VAL A 234 1.04 -4.53 -3.45
CA VAL A 234 2.24 -5.23 -3.94
C VAL A 234 2.06 -6.74 -3.82
N LEU A 235 1.65 -7.24 -2.65
CA LEU A 235 1.44 -8.66 -2.40
C LEU A 235 0.34 -9.26 -3.29
N GLY A 236 -0.76 -8.53 -3.48
CA GLY A 236 -1.86 -8.99 -4.32
C GLY A 236 -1.48 -9.12 -5.79
N ILE A 237 -0.72 -8.15 -6.32
CA ILE A 237 -0.23 -8.22 -7.69
C ILE A 237 0.84 -9.30 -7.84
N LEU A 238 1.76 -9.42 -6.88
CA LEU A 238 2.76 -10.48 -6.83
C LEU A 238 2.11 -11.87 -6.82
N TRP A 239 1.08 -12.06 -6.01
CA TRP A 239 0.29 -13.29 -5.95
C TRP A 239 -0.42 -13.58 -7.27
N SER A 240 -1.09 -12.58 -7.85
CA SER A 240 -1.79 -12.71 -9.13
C SER A 240 -0.82 -13.10 -10.26
N HIS A 241 0.38 -12.53 -10.27
CA HIS A 241 1.44 -12.91 -11.21
C HIS A 241 1.90 -14.35 -10.98
N ALA A 242 2.31 -14.69 -9.75
CA ALA A 242 2.75 -16.03 -9.38
C ALA A 242 1.72 -17.10 -9.79
N TRP A 243 0.43 -16.85 -9.51
CA TRP A 243 -0.67 -17.75 -9.86
C TRP A 243 -0.85 -17.91 -11.38
N LYS A 244 -0.63 -16.85 -12.17
CA LYS A 244 -0.67 -16.97 -13.64
C LYS A 244 0.47 -17.81 -14.18
N GLU A 245 1.66 -17.73 -13.58
CA GLU A 245 2.79 -18.58 -13.99
C GLU A 245 2.54 -20.06 -13.65
N THR A 246 1.91 -20.37 -12.52
CA THR A 246 1.56 -21.78 -12.20
C THR A 246 0.57 -22.38 -13.20
N GLN A 247 -0.33 -21.58 -13.80
CA GLN A 247 -1.22 -22.03 -14.87
C GLN A 247 -0.46 -22.44 -16.14
N LYS A 248 0.74 -21.88 -16.36
CA LYS A 248 1.68 -22.29 -17.42
C LYS A 248 2.56 -23.47 -17.01
N ARG A 249 2.31 -24.06 -15.84
CA ARG A 249 3.11 -25.11 -15.19
C ARG A 249 4.50 -24.67 -14.73
N ASP A 250 4.72 -23.36 -14.58
CA ASP A 250 5.93 -22.83 -13.94
C ASP A 250 5.64 -22.46 -12.48
N TRP A 251 6.23 -23.22 -11.57
CA TRP A 251 6.08 -23.03 -10.12
C TRP A 251 7.26 -22.28 -9.50
N SER A 252 8.30 -21.97 -10.27
CA SER A 252 9.54 -21.38 -9.75
C SER A 252 9.29 -20.08 -9.00
N PHE A 253 8.52 -19.17 -9.62
CA PHE A 253 8.19 -17.87 -9.04
C PHE A 253 7.30 -17.99 -7.78
N MET A 254 6.29 -18.86 -7.82
CA MET A 254 5.41 -19.14 -6.68
C MET A 254 6.23 -19.71 -5.50
N ASN A 255 7.11 -20.66 -5.76
CA ASN A 255 7.94 -21.28 -4.74
C ASN A 255 8.98 -20.31 -4.16
N ALA A 256 9.53 -19.41 -4.98
CA ALA A 256 10.49 -18.41 -4.50
C ALA A 256 9.82 -17.32 -3.66
N SER A 257 8.64 -16.85 -4.07
CA SER A 257 7.95 -15.71 -3.44
C SER A 257 7.00 -16.12 -2.32
N PHE A 258 6.37 -17.29 -2.42
CA PHE A 258 5.37 -17.80 -1.48
C PHE A 258 5.62 -19.28 -1.09
N PRO A 259 6.84 -19.66 -0.65
CA PRO A 259 7.25 -21.04 -0.38
C PRO A 259 6.44 -21.77 0.69
N LEU A 260 5.60 -21.08 1.46
CA LEU A 260 4.82 -21.64 2.56
C LEU A 260 3.32 -21.77 2.21
N MET A 261 2.90 -21.30 1.03
CA MET A 261 1.58 -21.60 0.46
C MET A 261 1.60 -22.92 -0.32
N GLN A 262 2.37 -23.90 0.15
CA GLN A 262 2.50 -25.24 -0.41
C GLN A 262 1.18 -26.00 -0.34
N ILE A 263 0.36 -25.87 -1.37
CA ILE A 263 -0.34 -27.04 -1.87
C ILE A 263 0.63 -27.64 -2.88
N ASN A 264 1.17 -28.81 -2.56
CA ASN A 264 2.01 -29.58 -3.48
C ASN A 264 1.37 -29.57 -4.87
N GLY A 265 2.01 -28.93 -5.86
CA GLY A 265 1.37 -28.58 -7.13
C GLY A 265 0.74 -29.78 -7.87
N GLU A 266 1.30 -30.98 -7.70
CA GLU A 266 0.72 -32.23 -8.19
C GLU A 266 -0.57 -32.64 -7.46
N GLN A 267 -0.66 -32.44 -6.14
CA GLN A 267 -1.87 -32.70 -5.35
C GLN A 267 -2.97 -31.68 -5.67
N ALA A 268 -2.62 -30.40 -5.88
CA ALA A 268 -3.56 -29.38 -6.35
C ALA A 268 -4.14 -29.74 -7.73
N ILE A 269 -3.28 -30.15 -8.68
CA ILE A 269 -3.70 -30.56 -10.02
C ILE A 269 -4.57 -31.83 -9.96
N GLN A 270 -4.26 -32.80 -9.10
CA GLN A 270 -5.09 -34.00 -8.90
C GLN A 270 -6.47 -33.68 -8.31
N VAL A 271 -6.56 -32.72 -7.39
CA VAL A 271 -7.83 -32.23 -6.82
C VAL A 271 -8.64 -31.44 -7.85
N LEU A 272 -7.98 -30.62 -8.68
CA LEU A 272 -8.62 -29.81 -9.73
C LEU A 272 -9.05 -30.65 -10.95
N ALA A 273 -8.30 -31.70 -11.30
CA ALA A 273 -8.62 -32.63 -12.39
C ALA A 273 -9.83 -33.54 -12.07
N GLY A 274 -10.27 -33.59 -10.80
CA GLY A 274 -11.41 -34.37 -10.33
C GLY A 274 -12.74 -33.62 -10.24
N ASN A 275 -12.78 -32.29 -10.45
CA ASN A 275 -14.02 -31.50 -10.37
C ASN A 275 -14.11 -30.50 -11.53
N SER A 276 -14.76 -30.94 -12.60
CA SER A 276 -15.16 -30.14 -13.75
C SER A 276 -16.26 -29.14 -13.37
N SER A 277 -15.88 -28.02 -12.75
CA SER A 277 -16.64 -26.74 -12.75
C SER A 277 -15.94 -25.70 -11.88
N LEU A 278 -14.98 -24.95 -12.44
CA LEU A 278 -14.34 -23.83 -11.74
C LEU A 278 -14.60 -22.51 -12.45
N LYS A 279 -15.58 -21.78 -11.91
CA LYS A 279 -15.55 -20.33 -11.81
C LYS A 279 -15.33 -19.99 -10.34
N GLN A 280 -14.09 -19.73 -9.93
CA GLN A 280 -13.68 -18.88 -8.79
C GLN A 280 -12.19 -19.09 -8.47
N VAL A 281 -11.47 -17.98 -8.30
CA VAL A 281 -10.10 -17.94 -7.75
C VAL A 281 -10.20 -18.23 -6.25
N PRO A 282 -9.45 -19.21 -5.69
CA PRO A 282 -9.49 -19.44 -4.25
C PRO A 282 -8.75 -18.31 -3.50
N SER A 283 -9.39 -17.80 -2.45
CA SER A 283 -8.74 -16.97 -1.43
C SER A 283 -7.74 -17.82 -0.66
N PRO A 284 -6.54 -17.31 -0.31
CA PRO A 284 -5.60 -18.04 0.53
C PRO A 284 -6.23 -18.30 1.90
N SER A 285 -6.44 -19.56 2.24
CA SER A 285 -6.67 -19.99 3.60
C SER A 285 -5.87 -21.28 3.79
N ILE A 286 -4.79 -21.28 4.58
CA ILE A 286 -4.16 -22.45 5.24
C ILE A 286 -3.10 -21.98 6.27
N VAL A 287 -2.84 -22.88 7.21
CA VAL A 287 -2.32 -22.82 8.60
C VAL A 287 -0.78 -22.65 8.70
N TRP A 288 -0.29 -21.89 9.70
CA TRP A 288 1.09 -21.34 9.80
C TRP A 288 1.87 -21.68 11.09
N SER A 289 1.78 -22.90 11.64
CA SER A 289 2.47 -23.21 12.90
C SER A 289 4.00 -23.36 12.81
N GLU A 290 4.60 -23.48 11.62
CA GLU A 290 6.05 -23.81 11.48
C GLU A 290 6.92 -22.68 10.91
N ALA A 291 6.34 -21.52 10.55
CA ALA A 291 7.07 -20.42 9.88
C ALA A 291 7.65 -19.36 10.82
N ILE A 292 7.24 -19.35 12.09
CA ILE A 292 7.52 -18.28 13.06
C ILE A 292 8.99 -18.31 13.51
N GLU A 293 9.54 -19.50 13.74
CA GLU A 293 10.90 -19.66 14.28
C GLU A 293 12.00 -19.16 13.33
N ALA A 294 11.72 -19.01 12.02
CA ALA A 294 12.72 -18.59 11.04
C ALA A 294 12.85 -17.05 10.88
N VAL A 295 11.92 -16.26 11.41
CA VAL A 295 11.89 -14.79 11.22
C VAL A 295 12.41 -14.03 12.44
N GLU A 296 12.37 -14.62 13.64
CA GLU A 296 12.76 -13.94 14.89
C GLU A 296 14.28 -13.75 15.07
N GLU A 297 15.13 -14.45 14.32
CA GLU A 297 16.58 -14.47 14.59
C GLU A 297 17.41 -13.37 13.89
N ARG A 298 16.80 -12.41 13.17
CA ARG A 298 17.54 -11.36 12.42
C ARG A 298 16.99 -9.94 12.53
N ILE A 299 16.55 -9.55 13.73
CA ILE A 299 16.12 -8.17 14.00
C ILE A 299 17.32 -7.34 14.50
N SER A 300 18.03 -6.73 13.55
CA SER A 300 18.76 -5.48 13.79
C SER A 300 18.67 -4.61 12.54
N GLU A 301 17.95 -3.50 12.67
CA GLU A 301 17.89 -2.37 11.73
C GLU A 301 17.14 -2.63 10.40
N GLY A 302 15.81 -2.54 10.42
CA GLY A 302 15.00 -2.46 9.20
C GLY A 302 13.52 -2.73 9.43
N VAL A 303 12.65 -2.00 8.73
CA VAL A 303 11.18 -2.13 8.77
C VAL A 303 10.74 -3.57 8.46
N VAL A 304 10.08 -4.25 9.40
CA VAL A 304 9.53 -5.61 9.21
C VAL A 304 8.02 -5.58 9.35
N LEU A 305 7.30 -5.91 8.27
CA LEU A 305 5.88 -6.27 8.34
C LEU A 305 5.76 -7.60 9.09
N ARG A 306 5.02 -7.61 10.21
CA ARG A 306 4.78 -8.84 10.97
C ARG A 306 3.69 -9.68 10.29
N LEU A 307 3.97 -10.96 10.11
CA LEU A 307 2.99 -11.95 9.63
C LEU A 307 2.50 -12.75 10.83
N ARG A 308 1.21 -13.05 10.91
CA ARG A 308 0.68 -13.81 12.06
C ARG A 308 1.23 -15.23 12.10
N GLY A 309 1.82 -15.57 13.24
CA GLY A 309 2.10 -16.90 13.71
C GLY A 309 0.99 -17.43 14.62
N ALA A 310 0.75 -18.75 14.61
CA ALA A 310 -0.27 -19.40 15.42
C ALA A 310 0.01 -19.32 16.94
N ASP A 311 -0.95 -18.78 17.70
CA ASP A 311 -1.29 -19.30 19.03
C ASP A 311 -2.36 -20.40 18.87
#